data_AF-A0A535T164-F1
#
_entry.id   AF-A0A535T164-F1
#
_cell.length_a   1.000
_cell.length_b   1.000
_cell.length_c   1.000
_cell.angle_alpha   90.00
_cell.angle_beta   90.00
_cell.angle_gamma   90.00
#
_symmetry.space_group_name_H-M   'P 1'
#
loop_
_entity.id
_entity.type
_entity.pdbx_description
1 polymer ?
#
loop_
_entity_poly.entity_id
_entity_poly.type
_entity_poly.pdbx_seq_one_letter_code
_entity_poly.pdbx_strand_id
1 'polypeptide(L)'
;MRSRCSAAGCRPPSCPTRCCRRRVLSARVEDAAGRVALWRGRKVEVSPLSGGLTNENYLVEVDGERYVMRLPGQSTELLSIDRENEVYNTKAAAETGIGPRVLEHVADLDVMVLEFIPGPTMSAETLQSVHVARRMASSFKTLHSAPRFLRDFNMFRLIEYYLRIVDEHGVAIPRGYRDKLPV
;
A
#
# COMPACT_ATOMS: atom_id res chain seq x y z
N MET A 1 42.86 -18.46 -3.56
CA MET A 1 43.15 -19.69 -4.33
C MET A 1 41.93 -20.61 -4.25
N ARG A 2 41.48 -21.08 -5.41
CA ARG A 2 40.22 -21.81 -5.61
C ARG A 2 40.34 -23.24 -5.05
N SER A 3 39.34 -23.72 -4.32
CA SER A 3 39.05 -25.16 -4.25
C SER A 3 37.66 -25.39 -4.85
N ARG A 4 37.65 -26.02 -6.02
CA ARG A 4 36.46 -26.61 -6.63
C ARG A 4 36.31 -28.01 -6.04
N CYS A 5 35.14 -28.34 -5.51
CA CYS A 5 34.70 -29.73 -5.41
C CYS A 5 33.52 -29.93 -6.36
N SER A 6 33.65 -30.96 -7.20
CA SER A 6 32.75 -31.36 -8.27
C SER A 6 31.53 -32.11 -7.76
N ALA A 7 30.45 -32.06 -8.54
CA ALA A 7 29.18 -32.71 -8.31
C ALA A 7 29.27 -34.25 -8.49
N ALA A 8 28.79 -35.00 -7.50
CA ALA A 8 28.20 -36.33 -7.71
C ALA A 8 27.29 -36.68 -6.51
N GLY A 9 26.01 -36.90 -6.80
CA GLY A 9 25.02 -37.66 -6.04
C GLY A 9 25.06 -37.65 -4.50
N CYS A 10 24.22 -36.83 -3.88
CA CYS A 10 23.56 -37.15 -2.62
C CYS A 10 22.27 -36.31 -2.50
N ARG A 11 21.10 -36.97 -2.53
CA ARG A 11 19.82 -36.36 -2.15
C ARG A 11 19.86 -36.06 -0.64
N PRO A 12 19.52 -34.86 -0.15
CA PRO A 12 19.27 -34.68 1.27
C PRO A 12 17.79 -34.93 1.60
N PRO A 13 17.49 -35.72 2.65
CA PRO A 13 16.15 -35.79 3.23
C PRO A 13 15.90 -34.55 4.11
N SER A 14 14.65 -34.09 4.11
CA SER A 14 13.96 -33.35 5.18
C SER A 14 14.83 -32.51 6.13
N CYS A 15 14.95 -31.20 5.86
CA CYS A 15 15.33 -30.21 6.86
C CYS A 15 14.06 -29.47 7.34
N PRO A 16 13.52 -29.73 8.53
CA PRO A 16 12.38 -29.01 9.08
C PRO A 16 12.88 -27.74 9.79
N THR A 17 13.52 -26.86 9.04
CA THR A 17 13.82 -25.50 9.51
C THR A 17 13.72 -24.59 8.31
N ARG A 18 12.47 -24.24 7.96
CA ARG A 18 12.22 -22.90 7.41
C ARG A 18 12.80 -21.97 8.46
N CYS A 19 13.93 -21.38 8.11
CA CYS A 19 14.52 -20.24 8.75
C CYS A 19 13.46 -19.13 8.70
N CYS A 20 12.47 -19.18 9.60
CA CYS A 20 11.58 -18.08 9.91
C CYS A 20 12.49 -17.06 10.57
N ARG A 21 13.19 -16.27 9.76
CA ARG A 21 13.69 -14.98 10.19
C ARG A 21 12.46 -14.23 10.62
N ARG A 22 12.17 -14.25 11.93
CA ARG A 22 11.27 -13.32 12.58
C ARG A 22 11.84 -11.96 12.21
N ARG A 23 11.26 -11.32 11.19
CA ARG A 23 11.76 -10.04 10.72
C ARG A 23 11.42 -9.09 11.84
N VAL A 24 12.46 -8.64 12.56
CA VAL A 24 12.32 -7.66 13.64
C VAL A 24 11.58 -6.46 13.03
N LEU A 25 10.44 -6.12 13.60
CA LEU A 25 9.68 -4.95 13.18
C LEU A 25 10.51 -3.72 13.49
N SER A 26 10.35 -2.66 12.70
CA SER A 26 11.03 -1.41 13.03
C SER A 26 10.37 -0.80 14.27
N ALA A 27 11.15 -0.06 15.08
CA ALA A 27 10.63 0.65 16.25
C ALA A 27 9.45 1.58 15.90
N ARG A 28 9.45 2.15 14.68
CA ARG A 28 8.35 2.95 14.14
C ARG A 28 7.03 2.18 14.07
N VAL A 29 7.07 0.90 13.68
CA VAL A 29 5.86 0.06 13.53
C VAL A 29 5.31 -0.34 14.89
N GLU A 30 6.20 -0.67 15.83
CA GLU A 30 5.82 -1.01 17.20
C GLU A 30 5.21 0.20 17.92
N ASP A 31 5.81 1.38 17.77
CA ASP A 31 5.27 2.64 18.30
C ASP A 31 3.90 2.95 17.68
N ALA A 32 3.77 2.88 16.36
CA ALA A 32 2.49 3.08 15.67
C ALA A 32 1.39 2.15 16.19
N ALA A 33 1.68 0.85 16.33
CA ALA A 33 0.71 -0.12 16.87
C ALA A 33 0.35 0.18 18.34
N GLY A 34 1.30 0.65 19.15
CA GLY A 34 1.06 1.07 20.53
C GLY A 34 0.18 2.31 20.68
N ARG A 35 0.09 3.15 19.64
CA ARG A 35 -0.74 4.37 19.62
C ARG A 35 -2.18 4.15 19.16
N VAL A 36 -2.49 2.98 18.60
CA VAL A 36 -3.85 2.61 18.17
C VAL A 36 -4.73 2.32 19.40
N ALA A 37 -5.78 3.11 19.58
CA ALA A 37 -6.71 3.01 20.71
C ALA A 37 -7.50 1.70 20.69
N LEU A 38 -7.88 1.19 19.52
CA LEU A 38 -8.62 -0.06 19.32
C LEU A 38 -7.94 -1.30 19.96
N TRP A 39 -6.62 -1.23 20.14
CA TRP A 39 -5.81 -2.35 20.62
C TRP A 39 -5.23 -2.13 22.02
N ARG A 40 -5.59 -1.02 22.68
CA ARG A 40 -5.04 -0.66 24.00
C ARG A 40 -5.31 -1.75 25.03
N GLY A 41 -4.24 -2.20 25.70
CA GLY A 41 -4.30 -3.24 26.73
C GLY A 41 -4.54 -4.66 26.21
N ARG A 42 -4.48 -4.86 24.88
CA ARG A 42 -4.67 -6.17 24.23
C ARG A 42 -3.34 -6.69 23.68
N LYS A 43 -3.26 -8.00 23.46
CA LYS A 43 -2.08 -8.60 22.82
C LYS A 43 -2.15 -8.36 21.32
N VAL A 44 -1.15 -7.64 20.78
CA VAL A 44 -1.08 -7.28 19.36
C VAL A 44 0.04 -8.05 18.68
N GLU A 45 -0.29 -8.76 17.61
CA GLU A 45 0.69 -9.40 16.74
C GLU A 45 0.71 -8.69 15.38
N VAL A 46 1.87 -8.16 14.99
CA VAL A 46 2.02 -7.39 13.76
C VAL A 46 2.95 -8.15 12.81
N SER A 47 2.57 -8.25 11.54
CA SER A 47 3.38 -8.86 10.50
C SER A 47 3.32 -8.06 9.20
N PRO A 48 4.41 -8.00 8.41
CA PRO A 48 4.37 -7.31 7.12
C PRO A 48 3.32 -7.93 6.19
N LEU A 49 2.48 -7.09 5.59
CA LEU A 49 1.55 -7.50 4.54
C LEU A 49 2.15 -7.11 3.20
N SER A 50 2.54 -8.11 2.41
CA SER A 50 3.15 -7.88 1.10
C SER A 50 2.16 -7.22 0.14
N GLY A 51 2.61 -6.16 -0.53
CA GLY A 51 1.80 -5.43 -1.52
C GLY A 51 1.90 -3.92 -1.31
N GLY A 52 1.69 -3.17 -2.40
CA GLY A 52 1.89 -1.72 -2.44
C GLY A 52 3.33 -1.33 -2.76
N LEU A 53 3.49 -0.20 -3.44
CA LEU A 53 4.79 0.36 -3.82
C LEU A 53 5.23 1.48 -2.88
N THR A 54 4.27 2.31 -2.46
CA THR A 54 4.52 3.60 -1.79
C THR A 54 4.10 3.62 -0.32
N ASN A 55 3.49 2.55 0.20
CA ASN A 55 3.04 2.47 1.58
C ASN A 55 3.57 1.20 2.24
N GLU A 56 3.78 1.27 3.55
CA GLU A 56 4.10 0.12 4.37
C GLU A 56 2.79 -0.43 4.96
N ASN A 57 2.38 -1.62 4.54
CA ASN A 57 1.16 -2.27 5.00
C ASN A 57 1.51 -3.43 5.94
N TYR A 58 0.75 -3.56 7.03
CA TYR A 58 0.92 -4.62 8.00
C TYR A 58 -0.41 -5.32 8.28
N LEU A 59 -0.36 -6.65 8.39
CA LEU A 59 -1.43 -7.42 8.98
C LEU A 59 -1.27 -7.35 10.49
N VAL A 60 -2.34 -6.96 11.17
CA VAL A 60 -2.37 -6.91 12.63
C VAL A 60 -3.43 -7.88 13.14
N GLU A 61 -3.05 -8.75 14.06
CA GLU A 61 -3.93 -9.73 14.70
C GLU A 61 -4.07 -9.39 16.19
N VAL A 62 -5.31 -9.23 16.66
CA VAL A 62 -5.62 -8.88 18.06
C VAL A 62 -6.78 -9.73 18.55
N ASP A 63 -6.53 -10.61 19.52
CA ASP A 63 -7.46 -11.60 20.07
C ASP A 63 -8.23 -12.42 19.01
N GLY A 64 -7.55 -12.79 17.91
CA GLY A 64 -8.12 -13.59 16.82
C GLY A 64 -8.80 -12.80 15.72
N GLU A 65 -8.98 -11.48 15.89
CA GLU A 65 -9.47 -10.57 14.85
C GLU A 65 -8.31 -10.00 14.02
N ARG A 66 -8.57 -9.72 12.73
CA ARG A 66 -7.56 -9.24 11.78
C ARG A 66 -7.87 -7.83 11.29
N TYR A 67 -6.81 -7.04 11.14
CA TYR A 67 -6.83 -5.66 10.69
C TYR A 67 -5.69 -5.40 9.70
N VAL A 68 -5.82 -4.34 8.91
CA VAL A 68 -4.70 -3.81 8.13
C VAL A 68 -4.28 -2.48 8.73
N MET A 69 -3.01 -2.37 9.12
CA MET A 69 -2.39 -1.11 9.55
C MET A 69 -1.54 -0.57 8.40
N ARG A 70 -1.86 0.64 7.95
CA ARG A 70 -1.17 1.30 6.85
C ARG A 70 -0.38 2.50 7.37
N LEU A 71 0.91 2.53 7.05
CA LEU A 71 1.83 3.62 7.35
C LEU A 71 2.30 4.29 6.04
N PRO A 72 2.58 5.60 6.05
CA PRO A 72 3.25 6.26 4.94
C PRO A 72 4.62 5.64 4.68
N GLY A 73 4.90 5.32 3.41
CA GLY A 73 6.21 4.84 3.01
C GLY A 73 7.29 5.91 3.17
N GLN A 74 8.52 5.47 3.44
CA GLN A 74 9.70 6.32 3.51
C GLN A 74 9.91 7.08 2.19
N SER A 75 10.34 8.34 2.26
CA SER A 75 10.70 9.17 1.09
C SER A 75 9.56 9.39 0.08
N THR A 76 8.31 9.39 0.54
CA THR A 76 7.14 9.69 -0.30
C THR A 76 6.76 11.17 -0.30
N GLU A 77 7.56 12.05 0.30
CA GLU A 77 7.24 13.47 0.43
C GLU A 77 7.08 14.17 -0.93
N LEU A 78 7.88 13.75 -1.93
CA LEU A 78 7.82 14.32 -3.29
C LEU A 78 6.59 13.89 -4.09
N LEU A 79 5.84 12.88 -3.63
CA LEU A 79 4.68 12.35 -4.34
C LEU A 79 3.41 13.21 -4.16
N SER A 80 3.48 14.33 -3.42
CA SER A 80 2.34 15.23 -3.19
C SER A 80 1.09 14.52 -2.65
N ILE A 81 1.29 13.57 -1.72
CA ILE A 81 0.18 12.84 -1.11
C ILE A 81 -0.35 13.65 0.07
N ASP A 82 -1.54 14.20 -0.10
CA ASP A 82 -2.27 14.86 0.98
C ASP A 82 -2.95 13.81 1.88
N ARG A 83 -2.52 13.74 3.14
CA ARG A 83 -2.94 12.71 4.10
C ARG A 83 -4.36 12.91 4.59
N GLU A 84 -4.79 14.15 4.78
CA GLU A 84 -6.17 14.47 5.16
C GLU A 84 -7.14 14.06 4.04
N ASN A 85 -6.78 14.37 2.80
CA ASN A 85 -7.53 13.96 1.61
C ASN A 85 -7.57 12.43 1.47
N GLU A 86 -6.48 11.74 1.76
CA GLU A 86 -6.43 10.27 1.74
C GLU A 86 -7.40 9.65 2.76
N VAL A 87 -7.40 10.11 4.00
CA VAL A 87 -8.30 9.61 5.05
C VAL A 87 -9.75 9.91 4.72
N TYR A 88 -10.06 11.12 4.26
CA TYR A 88 -11.40 11.50 3.84
C TYR A 88 -11.90 10.59 2.71
N ASN A 89 -11.11 10.44 1.65
CA ASN A 89 -11.52 9.67 0.47
C ASN A 89 -11.64 8.18 0.79
N THR A 90 -10.81 7.65 1.69
CA THR A 90 -10.91 6.25 2.14
C THR A 90 -12.20 6.02 2.91
N LYS A 91 -12.60 6.93 3.80
CA LYS A 91 -13.90 6.88 4.51
C LYS A 91 -15.07 6.97 3.53
N ALA A 92 -15.03 7.93 2.61
CA ALA A 92 -16.07 8.10 1.59
C ALA A 92 -16.23 6.85 0.70
N ALA A 93 -15.13 6.22 0.28
CA ALA A 93 -15.19 4.97 -0.49
C ALA A 93 -15.73 3.78 0.32
N ALA A 94 -15.52 3.77 1.64
CA ALA A 94 -16.07 2.74 2.51
C ALA A 94 -17.59 2.84 2.64
N GLU A 95 -18.15 4.05 2.66
CA GLU A 95 -19.60 4.28 2.71
C GLU A 95 -20.33 3.70 1.48
N THR A 96 -19.64 3.55 0.35
CA THR A 96 -20.20 2.93 -0.86
C THR A 96 -20.05 1.40 -0.88
N GLY A 97 -19.38 0.81 0.11
CA GLY A 97 -19.01 -0.61 0.14
C GLY A 97 -17.91 -1.01 -0.86
N ILE A 98 -17.21 -0.05 -1.48
CA ILE A 98 -16.12 -0.32 -2.43
C ILE A 98 -14.76 -0.34 -1.71
N GLY A 99 -14.56 0.56 -0.76
CA GLY A 99 -13.38 0.58 0.11
C GLY A 99 -13.58 -0.20 1.40
N PRO A 100 -12.49 -0.64 2.06
CA PRO A 100 -12.57 -1.15 3.43
C PRO A 100 -12.97 -0.03 4.40
N ARG A 101 -13.72 -0.38 5.44
CA ARG A 101 -14.00 0.52 6.56
C ARG A 101 -12.70 1.01 7.21
N VAL A 102 -12.64 2.32 7.44
CA VAL A 102 -11.62 2.95 8.30
C VAL A 102 -12.07 2.81 9.74
N LEU A 103 -11.36 2.01 10.52
CA LEU A 103 -11.69 1.71 11.91
C LEU A 103 -11.05 2.73 12.86
N GLU A 104 -9.85 3.20 12.54
CA GLU A 104 -9.14 4.23 13.30
C GLU A 104 -8.17 5.00 12.40
N HIS A 105 -7.96 6.29 12.72
CA HIS A 105 -6.92 7.12 12.12
C HIS A 105 -6.15 7.81 13.25
N VAL A 106 -4.84 7.57 13.32
CA VAL A 106 -3.91 8.19 14.28
C VAL A 106 -3.18 9.32 13.56
N ALA A 107 -3.75 10.52 13.66
CA ALA A 107 -3.39 11.66 12.81
C ALA A 107 -1.94 12.15 12.99
N ASP A 108 -1.38 12.08 14.20
CA ASP A 108 -0.01 12.51 14.47
C ASP A 108 1.06 11.60 13.83
N LEU A 109 0.67 10.39 13.40
CA LEU A 109 1.55 9.42 12.76
C LEU A 109 1.15 9.10 11.31
N ASP A 110 0.07 9.72 10.81
CA ASP A 110 -0.58 9.39 9.54
C ASP A 110 -0.90 7.88 9.40
N VAL A 111 -1.19 7.21 10.52
CA VAL A 111 -1.50 5.77 10.54
C VAL A 111 -3.00 5.57 10.34
N MET A 112 -3.35 4.67 9.41
CA MET A 112 -4.73 4.28 9.18
C MET A 112 -4.93 2.78 9.48
N VAL A 113 -5.92 2.48 10.31
CA VAL A 113 -6.34 1.11 10.62
C VAL A 113 -7.61 0.82 9.83
N LEU A 114 -7.54 -0.21 8.99
CA LEU A 114 -8.60 -0.63 8.08
C LEU A 114 -9.10 -2.02 8.50
N GLU A 115 -10.36 -2.31 8.17
CA GLU A 115 -10.84 -3.68 8.27
C GLU A 115 -10.06 -4.61 7.33
N PHE A 116 -9.81 -5.84 7.78
CA PHE A 116 -9.21 -6.86 6.94
C PHE A 116 -10.27 -7.49 6.03
N ILE A 117 -10.06 -7.47 4.72
CA ILE A 117 -10.92 -8.14 3.75
C ILE A 117 -10.30 -9.50 3.40
N PRO A 118 -10.92 -10.63 3.81
CA PRO A 118 -10.43 -11.95 3.44
C PRO A 118 -10.67 -12.20 1.96
N GLY A 119 -9.59 -12.38 1.20
CA GLY A 119 -9.68 -12.73 -0.21
C GLY A 119 -8.33 -12.64 -0.92
N PRO A 120 -8.24 -13.17 -2.14
CA PRO A 120 -7.06 -13.00 -2.97
C PRO A 120 -6.97 -11.56 -3.52
N THR A 121 -5.75 -11.06 -3.67
CA THR A 121 -5.49 -9.85 -4.46
C THR A 121 -5.51 -10.18 -5.95
N MET A 122 -5.94 -9.22 -6.78
CA MET A 122 -5.95 -9.40 -8.24
C MET A 122 -4.52 -9.44 -8.79
N SER A 123 -4.31 -10.28 -9.81
CA SER A 123 -3.09 -10.33 -10.63
C SER A 123 -3.35 -9.76 -12.04
N ALA A 124 -2.29 -9.49 -12.80
CA ALA A 124 -2.40 -9.04 -14.18
C ALA A 124 -3.21 -10.03 -15.04
N GLU A 125 -3.02 -11.33 -14.82
CA GLU A 125 -3.74 -12.41 -15.51
C GLU A 125 -5.23 -12.42 -15.13
N THR A 126 -5.53 -12.27 -13.83
CA THR A 126 -6.92 -12.28 -13.32
C THR A 126 -7.73 -11.12 -13.89
N LEU A 127 -7.09 -9.95 -14.08
CA LEU A 127 -7.70 -8.75 -14.64
C LEU A 127 -8.12 -8.89 -16.11
N GLN A 128 -7.51 -9.82 -16.88
CA GLN A 128 -7.86 -10.05 -18.29
C GLN A 128 -9.20 -10.80 -18.47
N SER A 129 -9.77 -11.33 -17.40
CA SER A 129 -11.07 -12.01 -17.46
C SER A 129 -12.21 -11.02 -17.71
N VAL A 130 -13.04 -11.29 -18.71
CA VAL A 130 -14.27 -10.51 -19.01
C VAL A 130 -15.18 -10.42 -17.78
N HIS A 131 -15.28 -11.50 -16.99
CA HIS A 131 -16.08 -11.49 -15.77
C HIS A 131 -15.53 -10.52 -14.72
N VAL A 132 -14.21 -10.52 -14.51
CA VAL A 132 -13.55 -9.61 -13.56
C VAL A 132 -13.65 -8.17 -14.03
N ALA A 133 -13.42 -7.91 -15.32
CA ALA A 133 -13.56 -6.59 -15.91
C ALA A 133 -14.98 -6.01 -15.72
N ARG A 134 -16.03 -6.82 -15.89
CA ARG A 134 -17.43 -6.42 -15.63
C ARG A 134 -17.65 -6.05 -14.15
N ARG A 135 -17.11 -6.84 -13.23
CA ARG A 135 -17.20 -6.55 -11.79
C ARG A 135 -16.52 -5.22 -11.44
N MET A 136 -15.31 -4.99 -11.96
CA MET A 136 -14.60 -3.72 -11.77
C MET A 136 -15.36 -2.53 -12.35
N ALA A 137 -15.90 -2.65 -13.56
CA ALA A 137 -16.71 -1.60 -14.17
C ALA A 137 -17.93 -1.24 -13.31
N SER A 138 -18.57 -2.23 -12.68
CA SER A 138 -19.64 -2.00 -11.71
C SER A 138 -19.13 -1.24 -10.49
N SER A 139 -18.00 -1.65 -9.91
CA SER A 139 -17.38 -0.96 -8.77
C SER A 139 -17.03 0.50 -9.09
N PHE A 140 -16.47 0.77 -10.27
CA PHE A 140 -16.18 2.13 -10.73
C PHE A 140 -17.45 2.95 -10.91
N LYS A 141 -18.51 2.36 -11.49
CA LYS A 141 -19.80 3.05 -11.64
C LYS A 141 -20.37 3.45 -10.28
N THR A 142 -20.32 2.56 -9.29
CA THR A 142 -20.76 2.85 -7.92
C THR A 142 -19.95 4.00 -7.33
N LEU A 143 -18.61 3.92 -7.39
CA LEU A 143 -17.74 4.94 -6.83
C LEU A 143 -17.89 6.30 -7.52
N HIS A 144 -18.00 6.34 -8.85
CA HIS A 144 -18.18 7.58 -9.60
C HIS A 144 -19.55 8.21 -9.43
N SER A 145 -20.54 7.46 -8.94
CA SER A 145 -21.88 7.99 -8.65
C SER A 145 -22.04 8.43 -7.19
N ALA A 146 -21.02 8.21 -6.36
CA ALA A 146 -21.01 8.58 -4.95
C ALA A 146 -20.74 10.09 -4.76
N PRO A 147 -20.89 10.62 -3.54
CA PRO A 147 -20.46 11.98 -3.23
C PRO A 147 -19.02 12.24 -3.64
N ARG A 148 -18.74 13.49 -4.01
CA ARG A 148 -17.41 13.89 -4.45
C ARG A 148 -16.38 13.67 -3.34
N PHE A 149 -15.20 13.22 -3.74
CA PHE A 149 -13.99 13.28 -2.93
C PHE A 149 -13.63 14.72 -2.58
N LEU A 150 -12.81 14.88 -1.53
CA LEU A 150 -12.49 16.19 -0.95
C LEU A 150 -11.83 17.14 -1.95
N ARG A 151 -11.04 16.59 -2.88
CA ARG A 151 -10.33 17.36 -3.91
C ARG A 151 -10.54 16.80 -5.30
N ASP A 152 -10.39 17.69 -6.26
CA ASP A 152 -10.37 17.36 -7.67
C ASP A 152 -8.99 16.88 -8.10
N PHE A 153 -8.98 15.93 -9.04
CA PHE A 153 -7.76 15.45 -9.66
C PHE A 153 -7.61 16.05 -11.05
N ASN A 154 -6.49 16.76 -11.28
CA ASN A 154 -6.16 17.33 -12.57
C ASN A 154 -4.79 16.83 -13.03
N MET A 155 -4.80 15.96 -14.04
CA MET A 155 -3.60 15.34 -14.58
C MET A 155 -2.62 16.36 -15.20
N PHE A 156 -3.11 17.43 -15.81
CA PHE A 156 -2.27 18.45 -16.42
C PHE A 156 -1.48 19.24 -15.36
N ARG A 157 -2.16 19.65 -14.29
CA ARG A 157 -1.53 20.32 -13.14
C ARG A 157 -0.51 19.42 -12.44
N LEU A 158 -0.79 18.12 -12.36
CA LEU A 158 0.13 17.16 -11.78
C LEU A 158 1.41 17.00 -12.62
N ILE A 159 1.29 16.99 -13.96
CA ILE A 159 2.44 16.96 -14.87
C ILE A 159 3.30 18.22 -14.69
N GLU A 160 2.70 19.41 -14.66
CA GLU A 160 3.39 20.68 -14.42
C GLU A 160 4.14 20.67 -13.08
N TYR A 161 3.52 20.14 -12.03
CA TYR A 161 4.13 20.00 -10.71
C TYR A 161 5.37 19.11 -10.73
N TYR A 162 5.29 17.90 -11.31
CA TYR A 162 6.43 17.00 -11.35
C TYR A 162 7.57 17.52 -12.25
N LEU A 163 7.26 18.20 -13.36
CA LEU A 163 8.29 18.83 -14.19
C LEU A 163 9.04 19.93 -13.43
N ARG A 164 8.37 20.67 -12.55
CA ARG A 164 9.03 21.64 -11.68
C ARG A 164 10.02 20.97 -10.72
N ILE A 165 9.63 19.88 -10.07
CA ILE A 165 10.53 19.10 -9.20
C ILE A 165 11.75 18.62 -10.00
N VAL A 166 11.53 18.10 -11.21
CA VAL A 166 12.59 17.66 -12.13
C VAL A 166 13.58 18.79 -12.40
N ASP A 167 13.07 20.00 -12.71
CA ASP A 167 13.89 21.18 -12.98
C ASP A 167 14.68 21.61 -11.74
N GLU A 168 14.02 21.68 -10.58
CA GLU A 168 14.65 22.03 -9.29
C GLU A 168 15.79 21.08 -8.90
N HIS A 169 15.67 19.80 -9.26
CA HIS A 169 16.68 18.77 -8.96
C HIS A 169 17.64 18.50 -10.12
N GLY A 170 17.51 19.21 -11.25
CA GLY A 170 18.37 19.04 -12.43
C GLY A 170 18.29 17.63 -13.05
N VAL A 171 17.15 16.96 -12.96
CA VAL A 171 16.98 15.60 -13.47
C VAL A 171 16.84 15.62 -15.00
N ALA A 172 17.65 14.81 -15.68
CA ALA A 172 17.56 14.68 -17.13
C ALA A 172 16.26 13.99 -17.54
N ILE A 173 15.53 14.58 -18.49
CA ILE A 173 14.33 14.00 -19.10
C ILE A 173 14.59 13.62 -20.57
N PRO A 174 13.78 12.71 -21.15
CA PRO A 174 13.91 12.35 -22.55
C PRO A 174 13.83 13.55 -23.49
N ARG A 175 14.68 13.56 -24.52
CA ARG A 175 14.71 14.63 -25.52
C ARG A 175 13.32 14.77 -26.18
N GLY A 176 12.84 16.00 -26.27
CA GLY A 176 11.56 16.34 -26.89
C GLY A 176 10.33 16.02 -26.02
N TYR A 177 10.49 15.61 -24.76
CA TYR A 177 9.36 15.34 -23.86
C TYR A 177 8.46 16.57 -23.70
N ARG A 178 9.05 17.75 -23.50
CA ARG A 178 8.32 19.01 -23.33
C ARG A 178 7.50 19.41 -24.57
N ASP A 179 7.96 19.01 -25.76
CA ASP A 179 7.26 19.26 -27.03
C ASP A 179 6.01 18.38 -27.20
N LYS A 180 5.82 17.38 -26.33
CA LYS A 180 4.67 16.46 -26.32
C LYS A 180 3.69 16.74 -25.18
N LEU A 181 3.89 17.84 -24.45
CA LEU A 181 2.95 18.21 -23.40
C LEU A 181 1.59 18.58 -24.01
N PRO A 182 0.48 18.13 -23.39
CA PRO A 182 -0.85 18.55 -23.79
C PRO A 182 -0.99 20.07 -23.64
N VAL A 183 -1.64 20.69 -24.63
CA VAL A 183 -1.97 22.13 -24.66
C VAL A 183 -3.18 22.42 -23.78
#